data_AF-A0A6A3C9F1-F1
#
_entry.id   AF-A0A6A3C9F1-F1
#
_cell.length_a   1.000
_cell.length_b   1.000
_cell.length_c   1.000
_cell.angle_alpha   90.00
_cell.angle_beta   90.00
_cell.angle_gamma   90.00
#
_symmetry.space_group_name_H-M   'P 1'
#
loop_
_entity.id
_entity.type
_entity.pdbx_description
1 polymer ?
#
loop_
_entity_poly.entity_id
_entity_poly.type
_entity_poly.pdbx_seq_one_letter_code
_entity_poly.pdbx_strand_id
1 'polypeptide(L)'
;MSIGLKQCEKMCLRNCSCMAYASLNSEIDRGTGCMTWHRDLLNARTFILAGQDLYLRVDANELAGMQRMVYFKRRECSWLP
;
A
#
# COMPACT_ATOMS: atom_id res chain seq x y z
N MET A 1 9.35 -17.17 -11.50
CA MET A 1 9.61 -15.73 -11.40
C MET A 1 8.70 -15.18 -10.31
N SER A 2 9.25 -14.68 -9.22
CA SER A 2 8.49 -14.21 -8.06
C SER A 2 8.15 -12.73 -8.19
N ILE A 3 6.92 -12.35 -7.81
CA ILE A 3 6.54 -10.93 -7.66
C ILE A 3 7.03 -10.47 -6.29
N GLY A 4 8.12 -9.70 -6.27
CA GLY A 4 8.64 -9.08 -5.05
C GLY A 4 7.92 -7.77 -4.69
N LEU A 5 8.21 -7.23 -3.50
CA LEU A 5 7.59 -6.01 -2.97
C LEU A 5 7.70 -4.80 -3.92
N LYS A 6 8.88 -4.58 -4.54
CA LYS A 6 9.09 -3.50 -5.52
C LYS A 6 8.22 -3.63 -6.77
N GLN A 7 7.93 -4.86 -7.18
CA GLN A 7 7.03 -5.12 -8.31
C GLN A 7 5.58 -4.82 -7.91
N CYS A 8 5.21 -5.18 -6.67
CA CYS A 8 3.89 -4.92 -6.08
C CYS A 8 3.60 -3.41 -5.97
N GLU A 9 4.59 -2.63 -5.53
CA GLU A 9 4.54 -1.17 -5.51
C GLU A 9 4.28 -0.59 -6.90
N LYS A 10 5.08 -1.01 -7.91
CA LYS A 10 4.90 -0.56 -9.31
C LYS A 10 3.51 -0.89 -9.85
N MET A 11 2.96 -2.06 -9.51
CA MET A 11 1.61 -2.46 -9.92
C MET A 11 0.55 -1.56 -9.27
N CYS A 12 0.67 -1.27 -7.97
CA CYS A 12 -0.26 -0.39 -7.28
C CYS A 12 -0.18 1.06 -7.80
N LEU A 13 1.02 1.58 -8.01
CA LEU A 13 1.20 2.96 -8.51
C LEU A 13 0.61 3.15 -9.91
N ARG A 14 0.69 2.13 -10.78
CA ARG A 14 0.07 2.14 -12.12
C ARG A 14 -1.46 2.11 -12.11
N ASN A 15 -2.08 1.64 -11.03
CA ASN A 15 -3.53 1.61 -10.89
C ASN A 15 -4.00 2.73 -9.97
N CYS A 16 -4.63 3.76 -10.53
CA CYS A 16 -5.10 4.93 -9.78
C CYS A 16 -6.19 4.60 -8.74
N SER A 17 -6.85 3.45 -8.86
CA SER A 17 -7.78 2.97 -7.84
C SER A 17 -7.10 2.20 -6.72
N CYS A 18 -5.83 1.82 -6.85
CA CYS A 18 -5.09 1.14 -5.79
C CYS A 18 -4.78 2.10 -4.63
N MET A 19 -5.12 1.68 -3.41
CA MET A 19 -4.92 2.47 -2.19
C MET A 19 -3.89 1.85 -1.24
N ALA A 20 -3.62 0.54 -1.36
CA ALA A 20 -2.62 -0.13 -0.54
C ALA A 20 -2.07 -1.38 -1.21
N TYR A 21 -0.90 -1.83 -0.78
CA TYR A 21 -0.30 -3.09 -1.20
C TYR A 21 0.48 -3.77 -0.07
N ALA A 22 0.63 -5.09 -0.17
CA ALA A 22 1.41 -5.90 0.78
C ALA A 22 2.06 -7.08 0.05
N SER A 23 3.17 -7.57 0.61
CA SER A 23 3.76 -8.83 0.16
C SER A 23 2.98 -10.00 0.75
N LEU A 24 2.71 -11.02 -0.07
CA LEU A 24 2.18 -12.30 0.39
C LEU A 24 3.36 -13.19 0.82
N ASN A 25 3.78 -13.04 2.06
CA ASN A 25 4.76 -13.89 2.72
C ASN A 25 4.05 -15.07 3.42
N SER A 26 3.43 -15.98 2.66
CA SER A 26 3.07 -17.26 3.24
C SER A 26 4.35 -18.08 3.43
N GLU A 27 4.58 -18.60 4.64
CA GLU A 27 5.70 -19.51 4.96
C GLU A 27 5.71 -20.77 4.07
N ILE A 28 4.59 -21.04 3.39
CA ILE A 28 4.37 -22.17 2.51
C ILE A 28 5.05 -21.99 1.14
N ASP A 29 5.33 -20.75 0.68
CA ASP A 29 5.61 -20.49 -0.75
C ASP A 29 6.82 -19.56 -1.05
N ARG A 30 7.76 -19.41 -0.10
CA ARG A 30 9.00 -18.61 -0.28
C ARG A 30 8.76 -17.18 -0.82
N GLY A 31 7.75 -16.48 -0.29
CA GLY A 31 7.58 -15.03 -0.50
C GLY A 31 7.20 -14.63 -1.93
N THR A 32 6.29 -15.39 -2.54
CA THR A 32 5.93 -15.23 -3.96
C THR A 32 4.54 -14.64 -4.12
N GLY A 33 4.34 -13.34 -3.90
CA GLY A 33 3.04 -12.74 -4.20
C GLY A 33 2.83 -11.30 -3.71
N CYS A 34 1.79 -10.69 -4.28
CA CYS A 34 1.39 -9.31 -4.05
C CYS A 34 -0.11 -9.27 -3.80
N MET A 35 -0.52 -8.58 -2.75
CA MET A 35 -1.92 -8.25 -2.49
C MET A 35 -2.10 -6.74 -2.66
N THR A 36 -3.10 -6.34 -3.45
CA THR A 36 -3.45 -4.94 -3.67
C THR A 36 -4.89 -4.67 -3.27
N TRP A 37 -5.10 -3.54 -2.59
CA TRP A 37 -6.43 -3.06 -2.22
C TRP A 37 -6.83 -1.91 -3.14
N HIS A 38 -8.09 -1.92 -3.58
CA HIS A 38 -8.65 -0.88 -4.44
C HIS A 38 -9.77 -0.13 -3.72
N ARG A 39 -9.81 1.19 -3.88
CA ARG A 39 -10.73 2.11 -3.20
C ARG A 39 -10.53 2.07 -1.67
N ASP A 40 -11.58 2.32 -0.90
CA ASP A 40 -11.49 2.52 0.54
C ASP A 40 -10.97 1.29 1.28
N LEU A 41 -9.92 1.51 2.08
CA LEU A 41 -9.39 0.51 2.99
C LEU A 41 -10.18 0.56 4.30
N LEU A 42 -11.26 -0.21 4.34
CA LEU A 42 -12.09 -0.34 5.54
C LEU A 42 -11.54 -1.44 6.46
N ASN A 43 -11.76 -1.29 7.76
CA ASN A 43 -11.44 -2.30 8.78
C ASN A 43 -9.95 -2.66 8.96
N ALA A 44 -9.03 -1.79 8.53
CA ALA A 44 -7.61 -1.93 8.88
C ALA A 44 -7.41 -1.74 10.39
N ARG A 45 -6.63 -2.64 11.01
CA ARG A 45 -6.30 -2.60 12.44
C ARG A 45 -4.81 -2.85 12.61
N THR A 46 -4.19 -2.11 13.53
CA THR A 46 -2.79 -2.30 13.91
C THR A 46 -2.71 -3.24 15.10
N PHE A 47 -1.70 -4.11 15.09
CA PHE A 47 -1.37 -4.99 16.19
C PHE A 47 0.09 -4.78 16.55
N ILE A 48 0.43 -4.81 17.84
CA ILE A 48 1.80 -4.54 18.32
C ILE A 48 2.73 -5.73 18.07
N LEU A 49 2.20 -6.96 18.17
CA LEU A 49 2.97 -8.20 18.19
C LEU A 49 2.66 -9.15 17.02
N ALA A 50 1.77 -8.75 16.12
CA ALA A 50 1.28 -9.60 15.04
C ALA A 50 0.89 -8.74 13.83
N GLY A 51 0.48 -9.41 12.75
CA GLY A 51 0.03 -8.76 11.52
C GLY A 51 1.08 -8.79 10.42
N GLN A 52 0.88 -7.95 9.41
CA GLN A 52 1.71 -7.88 8.22
C GLN A 52 1.89 -6.41 7.83
N ASP A 53 3.06 -6.07 7.28
CA ASP A 53 3.31 -4.75 6.74
C ASP A 53 2.35 -4.43 5.58
N LEU A 54 1.62 -3.32 5.74
CA LEU A 54 0.71 -2.78 4.74
C LEU A 54 1.21 -1.40 4.29
N TYR A 55 1.48 -1.26 3.00
CA TYR A 55 1.98 -0.03 2.41
C TYR A 55 0.81 0.75 1.82
N LEU A 56 0.56 1.96 2.32
CA LEU A 56 -0.53 2.82 1.87
C LEU A 56 -0.05 3.75 0.76
N ARG A 57 -0.84 3.88 -0.32
CA ARG A 57 -0.62 4.91 -1.35
C ARG A 57 -1.14 6.24 -0.82
N VAL A 58 -0.25 7.20 -0.67
CA VAL A 58 -0.57 8.56 -0.21
C VAL A 58 -0.02 9.59 -1.19
N ASP A 59 -0.52 10.83 -1.09
CA ASP A 59 -0.02 11.97 -1.84
C ASP A 59 1.40 12.34 -1.37
N ALA A 60 2.24 12.84 -2.28
CA ALA A 60 3.62 13.20 -1.94
C ALA A 60 3.71 14.27 -0.84
N ASN A 61 2.75 15.20 -0.78
CA ASN A 61 2.71 16.22 0.27
C ASN A 61 2.32 15.62 1.62
N GLU A 62 1.43 14.62 1.62
CA GLU A 62 1.08 13.89 2.85
C GLU A 62 2.30 13.09 3.33
N LEU A 63 3.01 12.41 2.42
CA LEU A 63 4.24 11.68 2.77
C LEU A 63 5.34 12.59 3.31
N ALA A 64 5.53 13.76 2.70
CA ALA A 64 6.47 14.78 3.20
C ALA A 64 5.99 15.40 4.53
N GLY A 65 4.68 15.45 4.74
CA GLY A 65 4.02 16.02 5.91
C GLY A 65 3.78 15.05 7.07
N MET A 66 4.05 13.74 6.90
CA MET A 66 3.79 12.66 7.88
C MET A 66 4.55 12.78 9.23
N GLN A 67 5.17 13.92 9.52
CA GLN A 67 5.42 14.39 10.89
C GLN A 67 4.14 14.88 11.61
N ARG A 68 3.00 15.03 10.92
CA ARG A 68 1.71 15.47 11.48
C ARG A 68 0.57 14.54 11.03
N MET A 69 -0.26 14.19 12.01
CA MET A 69 -1.28 13.12 12.04
C MET A 69 -2.12 12.85 10.78
N VAL A 70 -2.47 11.57 10.60
CA VAL A 70 -3.17 10.95 9.45
C VAL A 70 -4.58 11.51 9.23
N TYR A 71 -4.75 12.36 8.21
CA TYR A 71 -6.05 12.65 7.61
C TYR A 71 -6.09 12.05 6.20
N PHE A 72 -6.95 11.06 5.97
CA PHE A 72 -7.19 10.47 4.65
C PHE A 72 -8.03 11.42 3.78
N LYS A 73 -7.41 12.49 3.25
CA LYS A 73 -8.06 13.31 2.23
C LYS A 73 -7.80 12.68 0.87
N ARG A 74 -8.83 12.07 0.29
CA ARG A 74 -8.78 11.52 -1.08
C ARG A 74 -8.54 12.67 -2.07
N ARG A 75 -7.31 12.79 -2.59
CA ARG A 75 -7.05 13.53 -3.83
C ARG A 75 -7.04 12.54 -4.98
N GLU A 76 -7.79 12.85 -6.03
CA GLU A 76 -7.77 12.09 -7.28
C GLU A 76 -6.34 11.99 -7.80
N CYS A 77 -6.00 10.90 -8.48
CA CYS A 77 -4.70 10.74 -9.13
C CYS A 77 -4.55 11.79 -10.24
N SER A 78 -4.22 13.02 -9.87
CA SER A 78 -3.63 13.98 -10.78
C SER A 78 -2.23 13.47 -11.05
N TRP A 79 -2.01 12.98 -12.26
CA TRP A 79 -0.67 12.88 -12.82
C TRP A 79 -0.09 14.30 -12.76
N LEU A 80 0.61 14.63 -11.65
CA LEU A 80 1.52 15.75 -11.68
C LEU A 80 2.65 15.31 -12.64
N PRO A 81 2.95 16.13 -13.66
CA PRO A 81 3.98 15.81 -14.64
C PRO A 81 5.34 15.53 -13.97
#